data_AF-A0A8S3TDP5-F1
#
_entry.id   AF-A0A8S3TDP5-F1
#
_cell.length_a   1.000
_cell.length_b   1.000
_cell.length_c   1.000
_cell.angle_alpha   90.00
_cell.angle_beta   90.00
_cell.angle_gamma   90.00
#
_symmetry.space_group_name_H-M   'P 1'
#
loop_
_entity.id
_entity.type
_entity.pdbx_description
1 polymer ?
#
loop_
_entity_poly.entity_id
_entity_poly.type
_entity_poly.pdbx_seq_one_letter_code
_entity_poly.pdbx_strand_id
1 'polypeptide(L)'
;MACSRYLGFDPVERPQWRNAQPNNDSIPNVSTMIAQILEYKRAWLKLRKRKKERYETVQQEMYLEFLYQIQVGEDIGILHRRTFDEIVNDESAKMTPKRGLKRQHSNSGKDNQSRYKCKKSDSINSLEDRMEKYTLSSSQTSNNSTYDDTMNGGSLSSNENSLPSSQDAQIFIMNSQNDQTKATETINLLRGYHHLKNELQKIPKEERPGYVGLIDVETCIKSCHEILMCNLIDKMKTPAGKFSVLPRTAEFEGKQYFYPSYKTEDVAFEALQAVVDQYNTMISEVSKIDDEKEKLKNSFKCASVLLFSFLTLHPFSDGNGRLARLLCNHCLKTFCPFPTAVYNNVSPTTRSDYLRALINCREGLNLSPYQIQFPDDSIREALSILEQKPVELCSLIIESNWFTWRYFLRKLGIHIPFILDFEVAE
;
A
#
# COMPACT_ATOMS: atom_id res chain seq x y z
N MET A 1 0.75 32.12 2.29
CA MET A 1 0.80 32.26 0.81
C MET A 1 1.75 31.28 0.11
N ALA A 2 2.68 30.58 0.81
CA ALA A 2 3.67 29.69 0.19
C ALA A 2 3.10 28.43 -0.50
N CYS A 3 2.01 27.85 -0.02
CA CYS A 3 1.45 26.62 -0.60
C CYS A 3 0.61 26.81 -1.87
N SER A 4 0.23 28.05 -2.21
CA SER A 4 -0.57 28.34 -3.40
C SER A 4 0.13 27.92 -4.70
N ARG A 5 1.48 27.97 -4.73
CA ARG A 5 2.30 27.50 -5.86
C ARG A 5 2.11 26.01 -6.13
N TYR A 6 2.06 25.19 -5.08
CA TYR A 6 2.01 23.72 -5.19
C TYR A 6 0.59 23.16 -5.24
N LEU A 7 -0.38 23.86 -4.66
CA LEU A 7 -1.79 23.45 -4.61
C LEU A 7 -2.67 24.14 -5.66
N GLY A 8 -2.08 25.01 -6.50
CA GLY A 8 -2.74 25.77 -7.57
C GLY A 8 -3.06 24.94 -8.82
N PHE A 9 -3.54 23.72 -8.63
CA PHE A 9 -4.10 22.85 -9.67
C PHE A 9 -5.39 22.25 -9.15
N ASP A 10 -6.36 21.99 -10.00
CA ASP A 10 -7.60 21.29 -9.60
C ASP A 10 -7.69 19.94 -10.31
N PRO A 11 -8.24 18.91 -9.65
CA PRO A 11 -8.37 17.58 -10.24
C PRO A 11 -9.23 17.62 -11.51
N VAL A 12 -9.04 16.65 -12.40
CA VAL A 12 -9.85 16.47 -13.60
C VAL A 12 -11.27 16.09 -13.19
N GLU A 13 -12.25 16.95 -13.45
CA GLU A 13 -13.64 16.71 -13.05
C GLU A 13 -14.24 15.42 -13.64
N ARG A 14 -13.81 15.06 -14.86
CA ARG A 14 -14.20 13.84 -15.57
C ARG A 14 -12.95 13.18 -16.18
N PRO A 15 -12.25 12.32 -15.43
CA PRO A 15 -11.02 11.70 -15.91
C PRO A 15 -11.26 10.72 -17.07
N GLN A 16 -10.26 10.58 -17.94
CA GLN A 16 -10.40 9.87 -19.22
C GLN A 16 -10.72 8.38 -19.08
N TRP A 17 -10.27 7.72 -18.01
CA TRP A 17 -10.57 6.30 -17.76
C TRP A 17 -12.06 6.02 -17.60
N ARG A 18 -12.89 7.03 -17.37
CA ARG A 18 -14.35 6.87 -17.31
C ARG A 18 -14.99 6.68 -18.68
N ASN A 19 -14.37 7.16 -19.76
CA ASN A 19 -14.92 7.05 -21.11
C ASN A 19 -14.97 5.60 -21.62
N ALA A 20 -14.23 4.68 -20.97
CA ALA A 20 -14.24 3.26 -21.27
C ALA A 20 -15.32 2.46 -20.52
N GLN A 21 -16.08 3.10 -19.60
CA GLN A 21 -16.99 2.40 -18.69
C GLN A 21 -18.47 2.54 -19.13
N PRO A 22 -19.22 1.42 -19.28
CA PRO A 22 -20.60 1.45 -19.80
C PRO A 22 -21.62 2.18 -18.90
N ASN A 23 -21.29 2.43 -17.62
CA ASN A 23 -22.16 3.13 -16.65
C ASN A 23 -21.63 4.52 -16.24
N ASN A 24 -20.85 5.18 -17.11
CA ASN A 24 -20.16 6.45 -16.80
C ASN A 24 -21.10 7.54 -16.24
N ASP A 25 -22.33 7.64 -16.74
CA ASP A 25 -23.30 8.66 -16.30
C ASP A 25 -23.74 8.53 -14.82
N SER A 26 -23.52 7.37 -14.19
CA SER A 26 -23.85 7.14 -12.78
C SER A 26 -22.75 7.57 -11.80
N ILE A 27 -21.52 7.80 -12.29
CA ILE A 27 -20.38 8.17 -11.45
C ILE A 27 -20.30 9.71 -11.39
N PRO A 28 -20.43 10.34 -10.21
CA PRO A 28 -20.41 11.79 -10.10
C PRO A 28 -19.06 12.39 -10.53
N ASN A 29 -19.05 13.67 -10.93
CA ASN A 29 -17.81 14.40 -11.15
C ASN A 29 -17.02 14.57 -9.84
N VAL A 30 -15.73 14.93 -9.95
CA VAL A 30 -14.84 15.03 -8.79
C VAL A 30 -15.32 16.04 -7.74
N SER A 31 -15.82 17.21 -8.16
CA SER A 31 -16.37 18.20 -7.22
C SER A 31 -17.54 17.65 -6.39
N THR A 32 -18.41 16.86 -7.03
CA THR A 32 -19.53 16.18 -6.37
C THR A 32 -19.04 15.07 -5.45
N MET A 33 -18.03 14.29 -5.86
CA MET A 33 -17.41 13.26 -5.01
C MET A 33 -16.86 13.86 -3.71
N ILE A 34 -16.14 15.00 -3.79
CA ILE A 34 -15.61 15.70 -2.61
C ILE A 34 -16.74 16.13 -1.68
N ALA A 35 -17.83 16.70 -2.23
CA ALA A 35 -18.98 17.12 -1.44
C ALA A 35 -19.62 15.92 -0.72
N GLN A 36 -19.80 14.80 -1.43
CA GLN A 36 -20.37 13.58 -0.87
C GLN A 36 -19.45 12.94 0.19
N ILE A 37 -18.12 12.95 0.01
CA ILE A 37 -17.18 12.48 1.03
C ILE A 37 -17.34 13.26 2.35
N LEU A 38 -17.57 14.59 2.29
CA LEU A 38 -17.85 15.37 3.49
C LEU A 38 -19.16 14.96 4.16
N GLU A 39 -20.21 14.72 3.38
CA GLU A 39 -21.48 14.22 3.90
C GLU A 39 -21.32 12.85 4.57
N TYR A 40 -20.56 11.95 3.94
CA TYR A 40 -20.22 10.62 4.46
C TYR A 40 -19.47 10.73 5.79
N LYS A 41 -18.48 11.62 5.86
CA LYS A 41 -17.73 11.92 7.08
C LYS A 41 -18.65 12.45 8.19
N ARG A 42 -19.55 13.39 7.89
CA ARG A 42 -20.52 13.94 8.86
C ARG A 42 -21.50 12.87 9.35
N ALA A 43 -22.00 12.01 8.46
CA ALA A 43 -22.87 10.89 8.81
C ALA A 43 -22.15 9.90 9.75
N TRP A 44 -20.91 9.54 9.41
CA TRP A 44 -20.08 8.68 10.26
C TRP A 44 -19.81 9.30 11.64
N LEU A 45 -19.46 10.59 11.72
CA LEU A 45 -19.20 11.28 13.00
C LEU A 45 -20.40 11.25 13.94
N LYS A 46 -21.64 11.33 13.40
CA LYS A 46 -22.88 11.20 14.18
C LYS A 46 -23.09 9.78 14.72
N LEU A 47 -22.68 8.76 13.96
CA LEU A 47 -22.98 7.36 14.25
C LEU A 47 -21.89 6.63 15.05
N ARG A 48 -20.62 7.03 14.93
CA ARG A 48 -19.49 6.36 15.59
C ARG A 48 -19.63 6.27 17.11
N LYS A 49 -20.38 7.19 17.74
CA LYS A 49 -20.66 7.19 19.18
C LYS A 49 -21.62 6.06 19.60
N ARG A 50 -22.45 5.56 18.68
CA ARG A 50 -23.53 4.59 18.96
C ARG A 50 -23.18 3.15 18.62
N LYS A 51 -22.29 2.93 17.64
CA LYS A 51 -21.94 1.60 17.09
C LYS A 51 -20.45 1.28 17.21
N LYS A 52 -19.86 1.42 18.40
CA LYS A 52 -18.40 1.32 18.59
C LYS A 52 -17.85 -0.06 18.19
N GLU A 53 -18.49 -1.14 18.62
CA GLU A 53 -18.02 -2.51 18.35
C GLU A 53 -18.07 -2.85 16.85
N ARG A 54 -19.21 -2.63 16.20
CA ARG A 54 -19.35 -2.81 14.74
C ARG A 54 -18.34 -1.98 13.94
N TYR A 55 -17.99 -0.79 14.43
CA TYR A 55 -16.99 0.05 13.81
C TYR A 55 -15.60 -0.55 13.86
N GLU A 56 -15.18 -1.11 15.00
CA GLU A 56 -13.86 -1.75 15.13
C GLU A 56 -13.74 -2.96 14.19
N THR A 57 -14.80 -3.77 14.06
CA THR A 57 -14.86 -4.87 13.08
C THR A 57 -14.73 -4.37 11.65
N VAL A 58 -15.54 -3.38 11.25
CA VAL A 58 -15.48 -2.85 9.87
C VAL A 58 -14.14 -2.18 9.59
N GLN A 59 -13.54 -1.46 10.54
CA GLN A 59 -12.20 -0.91 10.37
C GLN A 59 -11.14 -1.99 10.11
N GLN A 60 -11.25 -3.14 10.80
CA GLN A 60 -10.37 -4.26 10.58
C GLN A 60 -10.56 -4.86 9.18
N GLU A 61 -11.80 -4.99 8.70
CA GLU A 61 -12.08 -5.42 7.32
C GLU A 61 -11.47 -4.45 6.29
N MET A 62 -11.67 -3.14 6.46
CA MET A 62 -11.09 -2.12 5.57
C MET A 62 -9.57 -2.15 5.58
N TYR A 63 -8.98 -2.50 6.72
CA TYR A 63 -7.54 -2.62 6.88
C TYR A 63 -6.97 -3.83 6.12
N LEU A 64 -7.59 -5.00 6.26
CA LEU A 64 -7.22 -6.19 5.51
C LEU A 64 -7.36 -5.95 4.00
N GLU A 65 -8.46 -5.32 3.59
CA GLU A 65 -8.68 -4.97 2.19
C GLU A 65 -7.58 -4.05 1.65
N PHE A 66 -7.23 -3.00 2.39
CA PHE A 66 -6.16 -2.08 1.99
C PHE A 66 -4.81 -2.80 1.78
N LEU A 67 -4.42 -3.66 2.71
CA LEU A 67 -3.16 -4.40 2.61
C LEU A 67 -3.18 -5.37 1.41
N TYR A 68 -4.29 -6.06 1.20
CA TYR A 68 -4.49 -6.94 0.05
C TYR A 68 -4.38 -6.18 -1.28
N GLN A 69 -4.99 -4.99 -1.38
CA GLN A 69 -4.92 -4.16 -2.59
C GLN A 69 -3.49 -3.70 -2.93
N ILE A 70 -2.63 -3.45 -1.93
CA ILE A 70 -1.22 -3.13 -2.18
C ILE A 70 -0.51 -4.33 -2.81
N GLN A 71 -0.79 -5.55 -2.34
CA GLN A 71 -0.17 -6.78 -2.85
C GLN A 71 -0.58 -7.07 -4.28
N VAL A 72 -1.88 -7.08 -4.54
CA VAL A 72 -2.44 -7.25 -5.90
C VAL A 72 -1.89 -6.20 -6.83
N GLY A 73 -1.81 -4.94 -6.37
CA GLY A 73 -1.34 -3.84 -7.20
C GLY A 73 0.15 -3.88 -7.57
N GLU A 74 0.94 -4.67 -6.86
CA GLU A 74 2.38 -4.87 -7.11
C GLU A 74 2.68 -6.27 -7.67
N ASP A 75 1.68 -7.16 -7.76
CA ASP A 75 1.84 -8.59 -8.09
C ASP A 75 2.84 -9.30 -7.16
N ILE A 76 2.70 -9.04 -5.85
CA ILE A 76 3.56 -9.57 -4.79
C ILE A 76 2.73 -10.19 -3.68
N GLY A 77 3.39 -10.93 -2.78
CA GLY A 77 2.74 -11.44 -1.58
C GLY A 77 1.73 -12.56 -1.84
N ILE A 78 0.93 -12.86 -0.82
CA ILE A 78 -0.06 -13.94 -0.87
C ILE A 78 -1.35 -13.41 -1.46
N LEU A 79 -1.60 -13.74 -2.72
CA LEU A 79 -2.79 -13.28 -3.45
C LEU A 79 -4.05 -14.13 -3.18
N HIS A 80 -3.90 -15.32 -2.59
CA HIS A 80 -5.04 -16.14 -2.16
C HIS A 80 -5.64 -15.58 -0.86
N ARG A 81 -6.86 -15.04 -0.96
CA ARG A 81 -7.46 -14.21 0.10
C ARG A 81 -7.54 -14.90 1.47
N ARG A 82 -7.95 -16.16 1.51
CA ARG A 82 -8.06 -16.91 2.78
C ARG A 82 -6.70 -17.04 3.49
N THR A 83 -5.67 -17.38 2.73
CA THR A 83 -4.30 -17.56 3.25
C THR A 83 -3.73 -16.21 3.71
N PHE A 84 -4.00 -15.15 2.96
CA PHE A 84 -3.65 -13.78 3.36
C PHE A 84 -4.28 -13.41 4.72
N ASP A 85 -5.60 -13.59 4.86
CA ASP A 85 -6.32 -13.23 6.10
C ASP A 85 -5.79 -14.05 7.29
N GLU A 86 -5.50 -15.34 7.11
CA GLU A 86 -4.90 -16.19 8.15
C GLU A 86 -3.52 -15.69 8.61
N ILE A 87 -2.63 -15.36 7.67
CA ILE A 87 -1.28 -14.85 7.97
C ILE A 87 -1.36 -13.49 8.69
N VAL A 88 -2.18 -12.57 8.17
CA VAL A 88 -2.27 -11.22 8.72
C VAL A 88 -2.88 -11.23 10.12
N ASN A 89 -3.91 -12.05 10.36
CA ASN A 89 -4.53 -12.17 11.66
C ASN A 89 -3.58 -12.79 12.70
N ASP A 90 -2.86 -13.86 12.34
CA ASP A 90 -1.86 -14.49 13.22
C ASP A 90 -0.74 -13.52 13.59
N GLU A 91 -0.19 -12.82 12.60
CA GLU A 91 0.92 -11.90 12.82
C GLU A 91 0.47 -10.63 13.57
N SER A 92 -0.74 -10.13 13.32
CA SER A 92 -1.33 -9.02 14.09
C SER A 92 -1.55 -9.38 15.57
N ALA A 93 -1.93 -10.63 15.86
CA ALA A 93 -2.08 -11.11 17.23
C ALA A 93 -0.75 -11.08 18.01
N LYS A 94 0.38 -11.38 17.34
CA LYS A 94 1.73 -11.32 17.94
C LYS A 94 2.18 -9.89 18.23
N MET A 95 1.70 -8.90 17.48
CA MET A 95 2.02 -7.48 17.67
C MET A 95 1.22 -6.82 18.80
N THR A 96 0.15 -7.46 19.27
CA THR A 96 -0.71 -6.89 20.32
C THR A 96 -0.08 -7.16 21.70
N PRO A 97 0.17 -6.14 22.54
CA PRO A 97 0.73 -6.36 23.87
C PRO A 97 -0.21 -7.24 24.70
N LYS A 98 0.29 -8.38 25.22
CA LYS A 98 -0.46 -9.21 26.17
C LYS A 98 -0.79 -8.36 27.41
N ARG A 99 -2.04 -7.93 27.54
CA ARG A 99 -2.55 -7.29 28.76
C ARG A 99 -2.63 -8.36 29.86
N GLY A 100 -1.60 -8.44 30.70
CA GLY A 100 -1.64 -9.30 31.88
C GLY A 100 -0.29 -9.87 32.26
N LEU A 101 0.56 -9.03 32.86
CA LEU A 101 1.55 -9.42 33.87
C LEU A 101 1.93 -8.14 34.60
N LYS A 102 1.46 -8.00 35.85
CA LYS A 102 1.84 -6.91 36.76
C LYS A 102 3.38 -6.90 36.84
N ARG A 103 4.03 -5.91 36.24
CA ARG A 103 5.45 -5.66 36.46
C ARG A 103 5.60 -4.93 37.79
N GLN A 104 6.19 -5.61 38.76
CA GLN A 104 6.79 -4.97 39.93
C GLN A 104 7.85 -3.96 39.45
N HIS A 105 7.86 -2.79 40.09
CA HIS A 105 8.81 -1.73 39.85
C HIS A 105 10.24 -2.20 40.14
N SER A 106 11.14 -2.01 39.17
CA SER A 106 12.53 -1.69 39.47
C SER A 106 13.03 -0.66 38.46
N ASN A 107 13.53 0.45 39.00
CA ASN A 107 14.17 1.54 38.30
C ASN A 107 15.45 1.07 37.61
N SER A 108 15.59 1.34 36.32
CA SER A 108 16.85 1.81 35.74
C SER A 108 16.57 2.41 34.37
N GLY A 109 16.92 3.69 34.20
CA GLY A 109 16.92 4.35 32.91
C GLY A 109 18.02 3.77 32.04
N LYS A 110 17.69 3.53 30.76
CA LYS A 110 18.60 3.46 29.60
C LYS A 110 17.76 3.40 28.33
N ASP A 111 18.31 4.00 27.28
CA ASP A 111 17.74 4.29 25.98
C ASP A 111 16.99 3.13 25.32
N ASN A 112 15.72 3.36 24.95
CA ASN A 112 14.94 2.47 24.11
C ASN A 112 14.96 2.95 22.67
N GLN A 113 16.07 2.71 21.96
CA GLN A 113 16.01 2.55 20.50
C GLN A 113 15.28 1.25 20.22
N SER A 114 14.14 1.32 19.51
CA SER A 114 13.38 0.15 19.08
C SER A 114 14.20 -0.66 18.07
N ARG A 115 15.01 -1.59 18.57
CA ARG A 115 15.62 -2.65 17.77
C ARG A 115 14.52 -3.64 17.39
N TYR A 116 13.89 -3.44 16.24
CA TYR A 116 13.38 -4.56 15.45
C TYR A 116 14.60 -5.33 14.90
N LYS A 117 15.32 -6.04 15.77
CA LYS A 117 16.34 -6.98 15.31
C LYS A 117 15.63 -8.07 14.53
N CYS A 118 15.92 -8.15 13.23
CA CYS A 118 15.54 -9.25 12.36
C CYS A 118 16.03 -10.57 12.99
N LYS A 119 15.17 -11.27 13.73
CA LYS A 119 15.43 -12.64 14.19
C LYS A 119 15.15 -13.56 13.01
N LYS A 120 16.22 -14.11 12.44
CA LYS A 120 16.23 -14.88 11.19
C LYS A 120 15.81 -16.35 11.36
N SER A 121 15.35 -16.81 12.52
CA SER A 121 15.24 -18.26 12.81
C SER A 121 13.91 -18.74 13.38
N ASP A 122 13.23 -17.98 14.25
CA ASP A 122 12.18 -18.60 15.09
C ASP A 122 10.78 -18.59 14.45
N SER A 123 10.49 -17.65 13.53
CA SER A 123 9.20 -17.60 12.84
C SER A 123 9.14 -18.47 11.58
N ILE A 124 10.30 -18.82 11.02
CA ILE A 124 10.43 -19.52 9.73
C ILE A 124 10.13 -21.01 9.89
N ASN A 125 10.68 -21.65 10.92
CA ASN A 125 10.44 -23.08 11.18
C ASN A 125 8.97 -23.38 11.52
N SER A 126 8.25 -22.42 12.14
CA SER A 126 6.82 -22.56 12.43
C SER A 126 5.91 -22.43 11.19
N LEU A 127 6.39 -21.83 10.10
CA LEU A 127 5.66 -21.70 8.84
C LEU A 127 5.85 -22.96 7.97
N GLU A 128 7.05 -23.56 7.98
CA GLU A 128 7.36 -24.84 7.33
C GLU A 128 6.43 -25.96 7.84
N ASP A 129 6.33 -26.15 9.16
CA ASP A 129 5.44 -27.14 9.80
C ASP A 129 3.94 -26.94 9.48
N ARG A 130 3.53 -25.72 9.12
CA ARG A 130 2.12 -25.37 8.88
C ARG A 130 1.77 -25.47 7.41
N MET A 131 2.67 -25.11 6.50
CA MET A 131 2.46 -25.28 5.06
C MET A 131 2.36 -26.77 4.69
N GLU A 132 3.14 -27.65 5.32
CA GLU A 132 2.99 -29.11 5.16
C GLU A 132 1.58 -29.62 5.52
N LYS A 133 0.94 -29.04 6.55
CA LYS A 133 -0.43 -29.38 6.94
C LYS A 133 -1.47 -29.00 5.89
N TYR A 134 -1.28 -27.91 5.14
CA TYR A 134 -2.24 -27.50 4.11
C TYR A 134 -2.14 -28.37 2.86
N THR A 135 -0.94 -28.84 2.49
CA THR A 135 -0.73 -29.76 1.36
C THR A 135 -1.34 -31.16 1.62
N LEU A 136 -1.31 -31.60 2.88
CA LEU A 136 -1.95 -32.86 3.32
C LEU A 136 -3.48 -32.77 3.43
N SER A 137 -4.04 -31.57 3.62
CA SER A 137 -5.49 -31.36 3.68
C SER A 137 -6.15 -31.26 2.29
N SER A 138 -5.42 -30.79 1.28
CA SER A 138 -5.91 -30.72 -0.12
C SER A 138 -5.85 -32.06 -0.86
N SER A 139 -5.22 -33.08 -0.28
CA SER A 139 -5.12 -34.44 -0.84
C SER A 139 -6.13 -35.43 -0.24
N GLN A 140 -7.01 -34.98 0.66
CA GLN A 140 -8.07 -35.79 1.26
C GLN A 140 -9.47 -35.20 1.04
N THR A 141 -9.85 -34.93 -0.21
CA THR A 141 -11.27 -34.76 -0.58
C THR A 141 -11.52 -35.24 -2.00
N SER A 142 -11.42 -36.55 -2.20
CA SER A 142 -12.14 -37.24 -3.28
C SER A 142 -12.42 -38.66 -2.81
N ASN A 143 -13.56 -38.86 -2.16
CA ASN A 143 -14.28 -40.14 -2.10
C ASN A 143 -15.63 -39.90 -1.44
N ASN A 144 -16.66 -39.74 -2.28
CA ASN A 144 -17.98 -40.39 -2.16
C ASN A 144 -19.01 -39.69 -3.04
N SER A 145 -19.33 -40.29 -4.18
CA SER A 145 -20.72 -40.33 -4.65
C SER A 145 -20.92 -41.51 -5.60
N THR A 146 -21.75 -42.42 -5.13
CA THR A 146 -22.33 -43.60 -5.77
C THR A 146 -23.18 -43.21 -6.98
N TYR A 147 -23.02 -43.90 -8.12
CA TYR A 147 -24.11 -44.25 -9.05
C TYR A 147 -23.67 -45.42 -9.97
N ASP A 148 -24.50 -46.46 -10.01
CA ASP A 148 -24.50 -47.60 -10.95
C ASP A 148 -24.69 -47.13 -12.40
N ASP A 149 -23.99 -47.73 -13.38
CA ASP A 149 -24.46 -48.92 -14.12
C ASP A 149 -23.61 -49.25 -15.37
N THR A 150 -23.32 -50.55 -15.55
CA THR A 150 -23.09 -51.33 -16.80
C THR A 150 -21.80 -51.21 -17.66
N MET A 151 -21.03 -52.33 -17.62
CA MET A 151 -20.49 -53.16 -18.73
C MET A 151 -19.60 -52.53 -19.82
N ASN A 152 -18.29 -52.83 -19.85
CA ASN A 152 -17.67 -53.91 -20.68
C ASN A 152 -16.12 -53.85 -20.73
N GLY A 153 -15.47 -55.00 -20.44
CA GLY A 153 -14.33 -55.61 -21.15
C GLY A 153 -12.96 -54.92 -21.27
N GLY A 154 -11.91 -55.59 -20.77
CA GLY A 154 -10.57 -55.54 -21.38
C GLY A 154 -9.37 -55.53 -20.43
N SER A 155 -8.83 -56.72 -20.12
CA SER A 155 -7.56 -56.94 -19.42
C SER A 155 -6.32 -56.50 -20.21
N LEU A 156 -5.28 -55.99 -19.55
CA LEU A 156 -3.91 -56.57 -19.51
C LEU A 156 -2.89 -55.68 -18.75
N SER A 157 -2.23 -56.32 -17.78
CA SER A 157 -0.88 -56.12 -17.20
C SER A 157 -0.03 -54.92 -17.68
N SER A 158 0.67 -54.18 -16.83
CA SER A 158 1.81 -54.66 -16.01
C SER A 158 2.39 -53.53 -15.14
N ASN A 159 2.95 -53.93 -13.99
CA ASN A 159 4.10 -53.37 -13.24
C ASN A 159 4.88 -52.22 -13.93
N GLU A 160 5.45 -51.22 -13.26
CA GLU A 160 6.24 -51.29 -12.02
C GLU A 160 6.59 -49.87 -11.53
N ASN A 161 6.86 -49.76 -10.23
CA ASN A 161 7.39 -48.60 -9.55
C ASN A 161 8.57 -47.92 -10.29
N SER A 162 8.46 -46.62 -10.53
CA SER A 162 9.63 -45.75 -10.69
C SER A 162 9.53 -44.60 -9.69
N LEU A 163 10.57 -44.45 -8.88
CA LEU A 163 10.76 -43.31 -7.98
C LEU A 163 10.68 -41.98 -8.77
N PRO A 164 10.28 -40.86 -8.14
CA PRO A 164 10.15 -39.59 -8.83
C PRO A 164 11.52 -39.15 -9.34
N SER A 165 11.58 -38.84 -10.63
CA SER A 165 12.78 -38.31 -11.28
C SER A 165 13.14 -36.94 -10.70
N SER A 166 14.42 -36.58 -10.76
CA SER A 166 15.03 -35.37 -10.19
C SER A 166 14.45 -34.03 -10.68
N GLN A 167 13.49 -34.03 -11.61
CA GLN A 167 12.78 -32.83 -12.08
C GLN A 167 11.59 -32.45 -11.18
N ASP A 168 10.90 -33.42 -10.57
CA ASP A 168 9.73 -33.16 -9.71
C ASP A 168 10.13 -32.55 -8.35
N ALA A 169 11.32 -32.90 -7.85
CA ALA A 169 11.89 -32.31 -6.65
C ALA A 169 12.33 -30.85 -6.84
N GLN A 170 12.77 -30.46 -8.04
CA GLN A 170 13.13 -29.07 -8.35
C GLN A 170 11.89 -28.18 -8.47
N ILE A 171 10.79 -28.70 -9.02
CA ILE A 171 9.50 -27.98 -9.12
C ILE A 171 8.89 -27.76 -7.71
N PHE A 172 8.98 -28.74 -6.81
CA PHE A 172 8.45 -28.61 -5.44
C PHE A 172 9.27 -27.63 -4.56
N ILE A 173 10.61 -27.64 -4.69
CA ILE A 173 11.50 -26.70 -3.97
C ILE A 173 11.36 -25.27 -4.51
N MET A 174 11.10 -25.07 -5.81
CA MET A 174 10.83 -23.75 -6.37
C MET A 174 9.48 -23.17 -5.91
N ASN A 175 8.45 -24.01 -5.73
CA ASN A 175 7.16 -23.55 -5.21
C ASN A 175 7.23 -23.15 -3.73
N SER A 176 7.98 -23.88 -2.90
CA SER A 176 8.10 -23.54 -1.46
C SER A 176 8.89 -22.25 -1.20
N GLN A 177 9.96 -22.00 -1.96
CA GLN A 177 10.75 -20.76 -1.85
C GLN A 177 9.99 -19.52 -2.34
N ASN A 178 9.20 -19.67 -3.42
CA ASN A 178 8.36 -18.59 -3.94
C ASN A 178 7.25 -18.25 -2.93
N ASP A 179 6.60 -19.26 -2.36
CA ASP A 179 5.56 -19.06 -1.34
C ASP A 179 6.12 -18.44 -0.05
N GLN A 180 7.34 -18.81 0.34
CA GLN A 180 8.01 -18.21 1.50
C GLN A 180 8.37 -16.73 1.27
N THR A 181 8.80 -16.39 0.05
CA THR A 181 9.06 -15.01 -0.36
C THR A 181 7.77 -14.19 -0.28
N LYS A 182 6.67 -14.69 -0.88
CA LYS A 182 5.35 -14.06 -0.83
C LYS A 182 4.79 -13.90 0.60
N ALA A 183 4.97 -14.90 1.45
CA ALA A 183 4.60 -14.80 2.86
C ALA A 183 5.43 -13.71 3.58
N THR A 184 6.73 -13.65 3.29
CA THR A 184 7.64 -12.62 3.85
C THR A 184 7.23 -11.22 3.41
N GLU A 185 6.90 -11.03 2.13
CA GLU A 185 6.37 -9.76 1.61
C GLU A 185 5.09 -9.33 2.32
N THR A 186 4.19 -10.29 2.57
CA THR A 186 2.94 -10.05 3.28
C THR A 186 3.16 -9.58 4.71
N ILE A 187 4.02 -10.30 5.44
CA ILE A 187 4.38 -9.98 6.82
C ILE A 187 5.11 -8.64 6.91
N ASN A 188 6.04 -8.36 6.00
CA ASN A 188 6.79 -7.11 5.98
C ASN A 188 5.89 -5.92 5.65
N LEU A 189 4.93 -6.06 4.74
CA LEU A 189 3.95 -5.01 4.44
C LEU A 189 3.09 -4.68 5.68
N LEU A 190 2.60 -5.71 6.36
CA LEU A 190 1.88 -5.59 7.63
C LEU A 190 2.73 -4.82 8.68
N ARG A 191 4.00 -5.21 8.85
CA ARG A 191 4.94 -4.57 9.77
C ARG A 191 5.19 -3.10 9.40
N GLY A 192 5.40 -2.79 8.12
CA GLY A 192 5.61 -1.44 7.64
C GLY A 192 4.41 -0.53 7.89
N TYR A 193 3.19 -1.03 7.67
CA TYR A 193 1.97 -0.30 8.03
C TYR A 193 1.88 0.02 9.53
N HIS A 194 2.17 -0.98 10.38
CA HIS A 194 2.15 -0.79 11.83
C HIS A 194 3.25 0.14 12.32
N HIS A 195 4.44 0.08 11.72
CA HIS A 195 5.54 1.01 11.98
C HIS A 195 5.07 2.45 11.83
N LEU A 196 4.57 2.84 10.65
CA LEU A 196 4.04 4.19 10.39
C LEU A 196 2.88 4.57 11.31
N LYS A 197 2.00 3.63 11.64
CA LYS A 197 0.87 3.87 12.56
C LYS A 197 1.32 4.11 14.00
N ASN A 198 2.42 3.48 14.41
CA ASN A 198 2.91 3.52 15.78
C ASN A 198 3.84 4.72 16.03
N GLU A 199 4.48 5.29 15.00
CA GLU A 199 5.32 6.49 15.16
C GLU A 199 4.56 7.65 15.81
N LEU A 200 3.34 7.96 15.34
CA LEU A 200 2.51 9.00 15.96
C LEU A 200 2.14 8.68 17.42
N GLN A 201 2.13 7.40 17.81
CA GLN A 201 1.81 7.00 19.19
C GLN A 201 2.98 7.23 20.15
N LYS A 202 4.22 7.37 19.64
CA LYS A 202 5.40 7.70 20.45
C LYS A 202 5.38 9.16 20.93
N ILE A 203 4.67 10.03 20.22
CA ILE A 203 4.51 11.44 20.55
C ILE A 203 3.51 11.59 21.72
N PRO A 204 3.76 12.49 22.71
CA PRO A 204 2.80 12.80 23.77
C PRO A 204 1.43 13.18 23.21
N LYS A 205 0.34 12.78 23.87
CA LYS A 205 -1.02 12.93 23.34
C LYS A 205 -1.38 14.39 23.05
N GLU A 206 -0.84 15.29 23.86
CA GLU A 206 -1.05 16.72 23.85
C GLU A 206 -0.38 17.38 22.64
N GLU A 207 0.75 16.81 22.19
CA GLU A 207 1.53 17.31 21.05
C GLU A 207 1.10 16.68 19.72
N ARG A 208 0.56 15.46 19.75
CA ARG A 208 0.13 14.69 18.56
C ARG A 208 -0.60 15.51 17.50
N PRO A 209 -1.58 16.39 17.81
CA PRO A 209 -2.29 17.15 16.79
C PRO A 209 -1.39 17.91 15.81
N GLY A 210 -0.23 18.42 16.29
CA GLY A 210 0.73 19.14 15.46
C GLY A 210 1.58 18.26 14.55
N TYR A 211 1.58 16.94 14.77
CA TYR A 211 2.39 15.96 14.03
C TYR A 211 1.55 15.02 13.15
N VAL A 212 0.22 15.16 13.16
CA VAL A 212 -0.67 14.30 12.39
C VAL A 212 -0.37 14.44 10.90
N GLY A 213 0.08 13.35 10.28
CA GLY A 213 0.36 13.27 8.85
C GLY A 213 1.75 13.75 8.44
N LEU A 214 2.56 14.30 9.36
CA LEU A 214 3.95 14.65 9.05
C LEU A 214 4.79 13.38 8.89
N ILE A 215 5.82 13.47 8.05
CA ILE A 215 6.77 12.37 7.80
C ILE A 215 8.20 12.87 7.88
N ASP A 216 9.13 11.97 8.18
CA ASP A 216 10.57 12.22 8.15
C ASP A 216 11.30 11.17 7.29
N VAL A 217 12.47 11.53 6.78
CA VAL A 217 13.25 10.67 5.89
C VAL A 217 13.78 9.42 6.60
N GLU A 218 14.22 9.54 7.85
CA GLU A 218 14.89 8.44 8.56
C GLU A 218 13.90 7.37 9.05
N THR A 219 12.82 7.79 9.68
CA THR A 219 11.89 6.88 10.38
C THR A 219 10.74 6.48 9.47
N CYS A 220 10.05 7.45 8.86
CA CYS A 220 8.90 7.15 8.02
C CYS A 220 9.31 6.55 6.67
N ILE A 221 10.50 6.88 6.15
CA ILE A 221 10.94 6.42 4.83
C ILE A 221 12.00 5.31 4.93
N LYS A 222 13.22 5.59 5.41
CA LYS A 222 14.32 4.60 5.41
C LYS A 222 14.04 3.41 6.32
N SER A 223 13.63 3.65 7.56
CA SER A 223 13.30 2.57 8.51
C SER A 223 12.09 1.76 8.05
N CYS A 224 11.06 2.42 7.50
CA CYS A 224 9.91 1.70 6.92
C CYS A 224 10.32 0.86 5.71
N HIS A 225 11.18 1.39 4.83
CA HIS A 225 11.72 0.64 3.71
C HIS A 225 12.56 -0.56 4.17
N GLU A 226 13.39 -0.40 5.20
CA GLU A 226 14.16 -1.49 5.80
C GLU A 226 13.25 -2.64 6.26
N ILE A 227 12.14 -2.31 6.90
CA ILE A 227 11.11 -3.27 7.31
C ILE A 227 10.46 -3.94 6.09
N LEU A 228 10.04 -3.15 5.10
CA LEU A 228 9.35 -3.65 3.90
C LEU A 228 10.22 -4.65 3.12
N MET A 229 11.51 -4.38 3.03
CA MET A 229 12.45 -5.15 2.21
C MET A 229 13.31 -6.15 3.00
N CYS A 230 12.98 -6.35 4.28
CA CYS A 230 13.73 -7.24 5.17
C CYS A 230 13.74 -8.67 4.63
N ASN A 231 14.94 -9.21 4.36
CA ASN A 231 15.17 -10.53 3.75
C ASN A 231 14.63 -10.72 2.33
N LEU A 232 14.36 -9.64 1.59
CA LEU A 232 13.82 -9.70 0.23
C LEU A 232 14.78 -9.14 -0.84
N ILE A 233 15.78 -8.36 -0.43
CA ILE A 233 16.71 -7.72 -1.36
C ILE A 233 17.84 -8.68 -1.75
N ASP A 234 18.03 -8.82 -3.06
CA ASP A 234 19.19 -9.47 -3.68
C ASP A 234 20.49 -8.76 -3.25
N LYS A 235 21.55 -9.53 -2.98
CA LYS A 235 22.88 -9.03 -2.66
C LYS A 235 23.47 -8.13 -3.75
N MET A 236 23.01 -8.26 -4.99
CA MET A 236 23.43 -7.42 -6.12
C MET A 236 22.72 -6.06 -6.18
N LYS A 237 21.64 -5.86 -5.42
CA LYS A 237 20.90 -4.60 -5.32
C LYS A 237 21.38 -3.77 -4.12
N THR A 238 21.06 -2.48 -4.15
CA THR A 238 21.26 -1.62 -2.97
C THR A 238 20.49 -2.18 -1.76
N PRO A 239 21.10 -2.30 -0.57
CA PRO A 239 20.47 -2.86 0.62
C PRO A 239 19.21 -2.13 1.09
N ALA A 240 18.41 -2.84 1.89
CA ALA A 240 17.21 -2.30 2.51
C ALA A 240 17.54 -1.08 3.39
N GLY A 241 16.79 0.02 3.19
CA GLY A 241 16.90 1.22 4.01
C GLY A 241 17.98 2.20 3.53
N LYS A 242 18.69 1.87 2.45
CA LYS A 242 19.70 2.72 1.82
C LYS A 242 19.26 3.23 0.46
N PHE A 243 19.58 4.48 0.13
CA PHE A 243 19.24 5.01 -1.19
C PHE A 243 20.10 4.40 -2.27
N SER A 244 19.47 4.10 -3.40
CA SER A 244 20.17 3.53 -4.54
C SER A 244 20.78 4.63 -5.39
N VAL A 245 22.06 4.46 -5.69
CA VAL A 245 22.85 5.26 -6.65
C VAL A 245 22.92 4.59 -8.03
N LEU A 246 22.31 3.41 -8.17
CA LEU A 246 22.31 2.66 -9.42
C LEU A 246 21.26 3.24 -10.38
N PRO A 247 21.50 3.21 -11.70
CA PRO A 247 20.48 3.53 -12.69
C PRO A 247 19.26 2.62 -12.52
N ARG A 248 18.06 3.20 -12.65
CA ARG A 248 16.78 2.50 -12.51
C ARG A 248 15.89 2.85 -13.69
N THR A 249 15.19 1.84 -14.20
CA THR A 249 14.21 2.00 -15.27
C THR A 249 12.99 1.13 -15.01
N ALA A 250 11.88 1.47 -15.65
CA ALA A 250 10.68 0.64 -15.69
C ALA A 250 10.14 0.61 -17.13
N GLU A 251 9.46 -0.48 -17.49
CA GLU A 251 8.76 -0.59 -18.76
C GLU A 251 7.25 -0.52 -18.54
N PHE A 252 6.55 0.22 -19.39
CA PHE A 252 5.10 0.23 -19.45
C PHE A 252 4.62 0.48 -20.89
N GLU A 253 3.67 -0.33 -21.36
CA GLU A 253 3.14 -0.27 -22.74
C GLU A 253 4.27 -0.24 -23.81
N GLY A 254 5.31 -1.05 -23.60
CA GLY A 254 6.47 -1.14 -24.51
C GLY A 254 7.42 0.07 -24.50
N LYS A 255 7.20 1.06 -23.62
CA LYS A 255 8.05 2.23 -23.47
C LYS A 255 8.87 2.13 -22.18
N GLN A 256 10.17 2.44 -22.29
CA GLN A 256 11.07 2.52 -21.15
C GLN A 256 11.01 3.91 -20.50
N TYR A 257 10.90 3.94 -19.18
CA TYR A 257 10.89 5.13 -18.34
C TYR A 257 12.09 5.10 -17.40
N PHE A 258 12.85 6.19 -17.37
CA PHE A 258 14.03 6.33 -16.53
C PHE A 258 13.71 7.07 -15.25
N TYR A 259 14.38 6.72 -14.16
CA TYR A 259 14.32 7.47 -12.90
C TYR A 259 15.62 8.25 -12.70
N PRO A 260 15.59 9.33 -11.90
CA PRO A 260 16.80 10.09 -11.59
C PRO A 260 17.91 9.17 -11.08
N SER A 261 19.15 9.44 -11.49
CA SER A 261 20.34 8.78 -10.94
C SER A 261 21.04 9.73 -9.98
N TYR A 262 21.52 9.19 -8.86
CA TYR A 262 22.21 9.96 -7.83
C TYR A 262 23.66 9.55 -7.80
N LYS A 263 24.57 10.53 -7.73
CA LYS A 263 26.00 10.27 -7.60
C LYS A 263 26.36 9.66 -6.24
N THR A 264 25.68 10.10 -5.18
CA THR A 264 25.90 9.64 -3.80
C THR A 264 24.58 9.45 -3.06
N GLU A 265 24.63 8.73 -1.94
CA GLU A 265 23.48 8.57 -1.03
C GLU A 265 23.06 9.91 -0.41
N ASP A 266 24.01 10.82 -0.15
CA ASP A 266 23.71 12.16 0.39
C ASP A 266 22.89 13.01 -0.59
N VAL A 267 23.22 12.98 -1.89
CA VAL A 267 22.43 13.69 -2.92
C VAL A 267 21.02 13.10 -3.03
N ALA A 268 20.90 11.76 -2.92
CA ALA A 268 19.59 11.11 -2.89
C ALA A 268 18.79 11.51 -1.63
N PHE A 269 19.46 11.64 -0.48
CA PHE A 269 18.87 12.11 0.77
C PHE A 269 18.37 13.54 0.61
N GLU A 270 19.18 14.47 0.10
CA GLU A 270 18.80 15.87 -0.08
C GLU A 270 17.61 16.03 -1.03
N ALA A 271 17.60 15.29 -2.15
CA ALA A 271 16.49 15.28 -3.09
C ALA A 271 15.19 14.80 -2.45
N LEU A 272 15.24 13.73 -1.65
CA LEU A 272 14.09 13.22 -0.93
C LEU A 272 13.66 14.14 0.22
N GLN A 273 14.62 14.75 0.92
CA GLN A 273 14.34 15.72 1.99
C GLN A 273 13.57 16.91 1.44
N ALA A 274 13.90 17.40 0.23
CA ALA A 274 13.14 18.46 -0.43
C ALA A 274 11.67 18.07 -0.69
N VAL A 275 11.41 16.82 -1.11
CA VAL A 275 10.03 16.29 -1.26
C VAL A 275 9.31 16.27 0.10
N VAL A 276 9.98 15.79 1.14
CA VAL A 276 9.42 15.69 2.50
C VAL A 276 9.11 17.08 3.08
N ASP A 277 10.02 18.04 2.92
CA ASP A 277 9.85 19.42 3.41
C ASP A 277 8.70 20.11 2.68
N GLN A 278 8.60 19.93 1.36
CA GLN A 278 7.47 20.45 0.58
C GLN A 278 6.15 19.85 1.09
N TYR A 279 6.07 18.52 1.21
CA TYR A 279 4.87 17.84 1.69
C TYR A 279 4.47 18.29 3.10
N ASN A 280 5.43 18.31 4.04
CA ASN A 280 5.19 18.70 5.43
C ASN A 280 4.72 20.16 5.52
N THR A 281 5.27 21.05 4.69
CA THR A 281 4.80 22.43 4.56
C THR A 281 3.35 22.47 4.04
N MET A 282 3.06 21.72 2.98
CA MET A 282 1.71 21.65 2.39
C MET A 282 0.67 21.15 3.37
N ILE A 283 0.89 20.00 4.02
CA ILE A 283 -0.09 19.42 4.94
C ILE A 283 -0.29 20.30 6.18
N SER A 284 0.78 20.96 6.66
CA SER A 284 0.71 21.92 7.77
C SER A 284 -0.14 23.13 7.42
N GLU A 285 0.00 23.70 6.22
CA GLU A 285 -0.84 24.82 5.77
C GLU A 285 -2.29 24.39 5.55
N VAL A 286 -2.52 23.22 4.94
CA VAL A 286 -3.87 22.67 4.74
C VAL A 286 -4.59 22.44 6.06
N SER A 287 -3.88 22.04 7.12
CA SER A 287 -4.46 21.85 8.45
C SER A 287 -5.11 23.14 9.02
N LYS A 288 -4.64 24.31 8.60
CA LYS A 288 -5.08 25.65 9.03
C LYS A 288 -6.27 26.20 8.24
N ILE A 289 -6.69 25.55 7.16
CA ILE A 289 -7.83 26.00 6.33
C ILE A 289 -9.14 25.85 7.13
N ASP A 290 -9.99 26.86 7.21
CA ASP A 290 -11.27 26.73 7.93
C ASP A 290 -12.35 26.00 7.11
N ASP A 291 -12.43 26.28 5.81
CA ASP A 291 -13.42 25.66 4.93
C ASP A 291 -13.14 24.16 4.77
N GLU A 292 -14.08 23.31 5.23
CA GLU A 292 -13.90 21.85 5.23
C GLU A 292 -13.74 21.26 3.83
N LYS A 293 -14.40 21.85 2.82
CA LYS A 293 -14.36 21.37 1.44
C LYS A 293 -13.01 21.65 0.80
N GLU A 294 -12.52 22.87 0.97
CA GLU A 294 -11.21 23.30 0.51
C GLU A 294 -10.10 22.56 1.25
N LYS A 295 -10.24 22.37 2.57
CA LYS A 295 -9.32 21.54 3.37
C LYS A 295 -9.27 20.12 2.83
N LEU A 296 -10.42 19.48 2.60
CA LEU A 296 -10.47 18.10 2.10
C LEU A 296 -9.84 18.00 0.70
N LYS A 297 -10.25 18.89 -0.21
CA LYS A 297 -9.70 18.97 -1.58
C LYS A 297 -8.18 19.10 -1.57
N ASN A 298 -7.65 20.02 -0.77
CA ASN A 298 -6.21 20.26 -0.71
C ASN A 298 -5.46 19.13 0.03
N SER A 299 -6.12 18.41 0.94
CA SER A 299 -5.53 17.21 1.56
C SER A 299 -5.34 16.08 0.53
N PHE A 300 -6.25 15.92 -0.43
CA PHE A 300 -6.07 15.00 -1.57
C PHE A 300 -4.91 15.43 -2.47
N LYS A 301 -4.78 16.74 -2.74
CA LYS A 301 -3.65 17.28 -3.50
C LYS A 301 -2.31 17.00 -2.80
N CYS A 302 -2.23 17.13 -1.47
CA CYS A 302 -1.03 16.75 -0.70
C CYS A 302 -0.69 15.27 -0.91
N ALA A 303 -1.68 14.38 -0.81
CA ALA A 303 -1.48 12.95 -1.01
C ALA A 303 -1.00 12.62 -2.44
N SER A 304 -1.57 13.27 -3.47
CA SER A 304 -1.16 13.05 -4.85
C SER A 304 0.25 13.58 -5.14
N VAL A 305 0.62 14.74 -4.59
CA VAL A 305 1.98 15.30 -4.72
C VAL A 305 2.99 14.39 -4.04
N LEU A 306 2.74 13.97 -2.80
CA LEU A 306 3.64 13.04 -2.10
C LEU A 306 3.83 11.72 -2.89
N LEU A 307 2.72 11.12 -3.33
CA LEU A 307 2.74 9.88 -4.09
C LEU A 307 3.53 10.02 -5.39
N PHE A 308 3.23 11.06 -6.18
CA PHE A 308 3.87 11.33 -7.46
C PHE A 308 5.37 11.60 -7.30
N SER A 309 5.72 12.55 -6.42
CA SER A 309 7.10 12.98 -6.24
C SER A 309 7.97 11.85 -5.74
N PHE A 310 7.49 11.05 -4.77
CA PHE A 310 8.22 9.91 -4.26
C PHE A 310 8.45 8.83 -5.33
N LEU A 311 7.41 8.46 -6.09
CA LEU A 311 7.52 7.42 -7.13
C LEU A 311 8.40 7.85 -8.30
N THR A 312 8.38 9.14 -8.65
CA THR A 312 9.20 9.70 -9.72
C THR A 312 10.65 9.83 -9.29
N LEU A 313 10.91 10.17 -8.03
CA LEU A 313 12.25 10.20 -7.43
C LEU A 313 12.86 8.80 -7.31
N HIS A 314 12.02 7.81 -7.01
CA HIS A 314 12.35 6.38 -6.96
C HIS A 314 13.64 6.06 -6.15
N PRO A 315 13.71 6.50 -4.88
CA PRO A 315 14.98 6.59 -4.15
C PRO A 315 15.63 5.24 -3.81
N PHE A 316 14.88 4.13 -3.81
CA PHE A 316 15.40 2.80 -3.47
C PHE A 316 15.57 1.90 -4.70
N SER A 317 16.28 0.78 -4.53
CA SER A 317 16.48 -0.23 -5.58
C SER A 317 15.24 -1.06 -5.90
N ASP A 318 14.32 -1.16 -4.92
CA ASP A 318 13.08 -1.93 -4.98
C ASP A 318 12.11 -1.39 -3.91
N GLY A 319 10.87 -1.86 -3.86
CA GLY A 319 9.93 -1.53 -2.78
C GLY A 319 9.36 -0.11 -2.81
N ASN A 320 9.75 0.73 -3.78
CA ASN A 320 9.28 2.10 -3.91
C ASN A 320 7.75 2.17 -4.06
N GLY A 321 7.15 1.30 -4.87
CA GLY A 321 5.70 1.22 -5.04
C GLY A 321 4.97 0.95 -3.73
N ARG A 322 5.35 -0.11 -3.01
CA ARG A 322 4.80 -0.47 -1.69
C ARG A 322 4.88 0.70 -0.71
N LEU A 323 6.07 1.30 -0.57
CA LEU A 323 6.30 2.39 0.37
C LEU A 323 5.48 3.63 0.00
N ALA A 324 5.44 4.00 -1.28
CA ALA A 324 4.67 5.16 -1.75
C ALA A 324 3.18 5.04 -1.41
N ARG A 325 2.60 3.85 -1.56
CA ARG A 325 1.20 3.59 -1.18
C ARG A 325 0.97 3.69 0.33
N LEU A 326 1.92 3.19 1.14
CA LEU A 326 1.85 3.34 2.60
C LEU A 326 1.97 4.80 3.04
N LEU A 327 2.86 5.58 2.42
CA LEU A 327 3.01 7.02 2.68
C LEU A 327 1.77 7.81 2.24
N CYS A 328 1.24 7.52 1.05
CA CYS A 328 -0.02 8.09 0.59
C CYS A 328 -1.15 7.78 1.58
N ASN A 329 -1.27 6.53 2.03
CA ASN A 329 -2.23 6.14 3.06
C ASN A 329 -2.01 6.88 4.39
N HIS A 330 -0.76 7.10 4.79
CA HIS A 330 -0.42 7.89 5.98
C HIS A 330 -0.96 9.32 5.87
N CYS A 331 -0.83 9.96 4.70
CA CYS A 331 -1.46 11.25 4.42
C CYS A 331 -3.00 11.18 4.48
N LEU A 332 -3.62 10.19 3.84
CA LEU A 332 -5.09 10.06 3.80
C LEU A 332 -5.71 9.84 5.19
N LYS A 333 -5.00 9.17 6.11
CA LYS A 333 -5.43 8.96 7.50
C LYS A 333 -5.67 10.25 8.28
N THR A 334 -5.15 11.39 7.82
CA THR A 334 -5.41 12.69 8.44
C THR A 334 -6.88 13.11 8.33
N PHE A 335 -7.63 12.57 7.36
CA PHE A 335 -9.05 12.88 7.16
C PHE A 335 -9.97 11.67 6.93
N CYS A 336 -9.41 10.47 6.70
CA CYS A 336 -10.15 9.22 6.58
C CYS A 336 -10.05 8.38 7.85
N PRO A 337 -11.17 7.83 8.37
CA PRO A 337 -11.15 6.98 9.56
C PRO A 337 -10.73 5.54 9.27
N PHE A 338 -10.45 5.19 8.02
CA PHE A 338 -10.02 3.87 7.58
C PHE A 338 -8.87 4.01 6.57
N PRO A 339 -8.03 2.97 6.42
CA PRO A 339 -7.05 2.92 5.36
C PRO A 339 -7.72 2.98 3.99
N THR A 340 -7.22 3.83 3.10
CA THR A 340 -7.66 3.91 1.70
C THR A 340 -6.48 3.61 0.79
N ALA A 341 -6.71 2.79 -0.23
CA ALA A 341 -5.76 2.54 -1.30
C ALA A 341 -5.86 3.62 -2.39
N VAL A 342 -4.79 3.78 -3.18
CA VAL A 342 -4.73 4.76 -4.28
C VAL A 342 -5.78 4.43 -5.35
N TYR A 343 -5.91 3.14 -5.67
CA TYR A 343 -7.03 2.52 -6.39
C TYR A 343 -7.44 1.26 -5.62
N ASN A 344 -8.65 0.76 -5.84
CA ASN A 344 -9.18 -0.40 -5.11
C ASN A 344 -10.17 -1.19 -5.98
N ASN A 345 -10.46 -2.42 -5.55
CA ASN A 345 -11.43 -3.32 -6.19
C ASN A 345 -12.90 -2.90 -6.04
N VAL A 346 -13.21 -1.93 -5.18
CA VAL A 346 -14.58 -1.38 -5.05
C VAL A 346 -14.82 -0.18 -5.98
N SER A 347 -13.80 0.20 -6.74
CA SER A 347 -13.79 1.26 -7.74
C SER A 347 -13.63 0.64 -9.13
N PRO A 348 -14.20 1.23 -10.19
CA PRO A 348 -13.98 0.79 -11.57
C PRO A 348 -12.54 1.07 -12.07
N THR A 349 -11.74 1.84 -11.33
CA THR A 349 -10.35 2.15 -11.67
C THR A 349 -9.44 0.93 -11.54
N THR A 350 -8.59 0.71 -12.52
CA THR A 350 -7.66 -0.42 -12.58
C THR A 350 -6.21 -0.02 -12.27
N ARG A 351 -5.34 -1.03 -12.13
CA ARG A 351 -3.87 -0.83 -12.09
C ARG A 351 -3.36 -0.11 -13.34
N SER A 352 -3.93 -0.40 -14.51
CA SER A 352 -3.54 0.26 -15.77
C SER A 352 -3.86 1.76 -15.74
N ASP A 353 -5.04 2.13 -15.22
CA ASP A 353 -5.43 3.54 -15.08
C ASP A 353 -4.50 4.29 -14.13
N TYR A 354 -4.13 3.65 -13.02
CA TYR A 354 -3.14 4.19 -12.08
C TYR A 354 -1.77 4.44 -12.74
N LEU A 355 -1.24 3.45 -13.48
CA LEU A 355 0.05 3.60 -14.14
C LEU A 355 0.02 4.65 -15.25
N ARG A 356 -1.08 4.72 -16.01
CA ARG A 356 -1.28 5.75 -17.04
C ARG A 356 -1.37 7.14 -16.43
N ALA A 357 -2.14 7.31 -15.34
CA ALA A 357 -2.20 8.58 -14.61
C ALA A 357 -0.84 9.02 -14.09
N LEU A 358 -0.03 8.09 -13.57
CA LEU A 358 1.34 8.37 -13.14
C LEU A 358 2.22 8.82 -14.31
N ILE A 359 2.15 8.14 -15.46
CA ILE A 359 2.95 8.45 -16.65
C ILE A 359 2.55 9.79 -17.26
N ASN A 360 1.26 10.09 -17.36
CA ASN A 360 0.76 11.38 -17.84
C ASN A 360 1.28 12.52 -16.96
N CYS A 361 1.33 12.33 -15.64
CA CYS A 361 1.90 13.32 -14.74
C CYS A 361 3.43 13.49 -14.88
N ARG A 362 4.14 12.55 -15.53
CA ARG A 362 5.58 12.65 -15.83
C ARG A 362 5.86 13.34 -17.17
N GLU A 363 4.84 13.67 -17.95
CA GLU A 363 5.01 14.33 -19.22
C GLU A 363 5.79 15.65 -19.06
N GLY A 364 6.75 15.90 -19.95
CA GLY A 364 7.64 17.06 -19.88
C GLY A 364 8.82 16.93 -18.90
N LEU A 365 8.87 15.88 -18.07
CA LEU A 365 10.08 15.57 -17.29
C LEU A 365 11.13 14.88 -18.17
N ASN A 366 12.37 15.33 -18.05
CA ASN A 366 13.51 14.70 -18.69
C ASN A 366 14.39 14.03 -17.65
N LEU A 367 14.16 12.72 -17.46
CA LEU A 367 14.79 11.92 -16.41
C LEU A 367 15.86 10.96 -16.95
N SER A 368 16.40 11.26 -18.15
CA SER A 368 17.37 10.41 -18.82
C SER A 368 18.71 10.41 -18.07
N PRO A 369 19.24 9.25 -17.64
CA PRO A 369 20.49 9.18 -16.90
C PRO A 369 21.71 9.57 -17.76
N TYR A 370 21.53 9.61 -19.08
CA TYR A 370 22.59 9.91 -20.05
C TYR A 370 22.87 11.42 -20.22
N GLN A 371 22.10 12.28 -19.55
CA GLN A 371 22.24 13.74 -19.64
C GLN A 371 22.71 14.41 -18.34
N ILE A 372 22.91 13.64 -17.25
CA ILE A 372 23.42 14.15 -15.98
C ILE A 372 24.94 14.28 -16.09
N GLN A 373 25.42 15.50 -16.38
CA GLN A 373 26.86 15.78 -16.50
C GLN A 373 27.48 16.20 -15.16
N PHE A 374 26.67 16.74 -14.23
CA PHE A 374 27.15 17.27 -12.95
C PHE A 374 26.30 16.82 -11.74
N PRO A 375 26.87 16.72 -10.53
CA PRO A 375 26.15 16.31 -9.31
C PRO A 375 24.95 17.20 -8.96
N ASP A 376 25.04 18.50 -9.25
CA ASP A 376 23.98 19.49 -8.99
C ASP A 376 22.77 19.30 -9.91
N ASP A 377 22.93 18.56 -11.01
CA ASP A 377 21.84 18.26 -11.95
C ASP A 377 20.78 17.37 -11.29
N SER A 378 21.16 16.45 -10.39
CA SER A 378 20.23 15.55 -9.69
C SER A 378 19.30 16.30 -8.72
N ILE A 379 19.81 17.32 -8.02
CA ILE A 379 18.99 18.16 -7.14
C ILE A 379 18.08 19.05 -7.97
N ARG A 380 18.60 19.64 -9.06
CA ARG A 380 17.78 20.43 -9.99
C ARG A 380 16.64 19.61 -10.60
N GLU A 381 16.91 18.36 -10.96
CA GLU A 381 15.92 17.43 -11.46
C GLU A 381 14.86 17.10 -10.40
N ALA A 382 15.28 16.81 -9.15
CA ALA A 382 14.36 16.63 -8.04
C ALA A 382 13.46 17.85 -7.82
N LEU A 383 14.02 19.06 -7.89
CA LEU A 383 13.25 20.30 -7.82
C LEU A 383 12.25 20.44 -8.99
N SER A 384 12.60 20.00 -10.21
CA SER A 384 11.66 19.99 -11.34
C SER A 384 10.47 19.04 -11.13
N ILE A 385 10.68 17.92 -10.43
CA ILE A 385 9.59 17.01 -10.04
C ILE A 385 8.62 17.74 -9.10
N LEU A 386 9.13 18.58 -8.19
CA LEU A 386 8.31 19.35 -7.25
C LEU A 386 7.43 20.41 -7.91
N GLU A 387 7.70 20.76 -9.17
CA GLU A 387 6.91 21.71 -9.95
C GLU A 387 5.74 21.06 -10.69
N GLN A 388 5.74 19.73 -10.79
CA GLN A 388 4.68 18.99 -11.46
C GLN A 388 3.37 19.02 -10.69
N LYS A 389 2.28 19.02 -11.45
CA LYS A 389 0.91 19.04 -10.93
C LYS A 389 0.29 17.67 -11.22
N PRO A 390 0.19 16.76 -10.24
CA PRO A 390 -0.29 15.41 -10.47
C PRO A 390 -1.82 15.35 -10.53
N VAL A 391 -2.40 16.03 -11.52
CA VAL A 391 -3.85 16.28 -11.62
C VAL A 391 -4.65 14.97 -11.76
N GLU A 392 -4.18 14.07 -12.61
CA GLU A 392 -4.85 12.79 -12.84
C GLU A 392 -4.76 11.89 -11.60
N LEU A 393 -3.59 11.79 -10.97
CA LEU A 393 -3.43 11.03 -9.72
C LEU A 393 -4.33 11.57 -8.60
N CYS A 394 -4.48 12.90 -8.48
CA CYS A 394 -5.40 13.50 -7.52
C CYS A 394 -6.85 13.05 -7.76
N SER A 395 -7.28 13.05 -9.03
CA SER A 395 -8.62 12.61 -9.44
C SER A 395 -8.86 11.13 -9.11
N LEU A 396 -7.86 10.29 -9.38
CA LEU A 396 -7.89 8.86 -9.12
C LEU A 396 -7.97 8.54 -7.61
N ILE A 397 -7.21 9.26 -6.78
CA ILE A 397 -7.27 9.12 -5.32
C ILE A 397 -8.64 9.55 -4.79
N ILE A 398 -9.21 10.64 -5.29
CA ILE A 398 -10.54 11.13 -4.87
C ILE A 398 -11.62 10.10 -5.21
N GLU A 399 -11.64 9.61 -6.45
CA GLU A 399 -12.62 8.61 -6.90
C GLU A 399 -12.52 7.32 -6.08
N SER A 400 -11.31 6.82 -5.89
CA SER A 400 -11.06 5.62 -5.08
C SER A 400 -11.49 5.83 -3.62
N ASN A 401 -11.24 7.00 -3.04
CA ASN A 401 -11.68 7.34 -1.69
C ASN A 401 -13.20 7.42 -1.60
N TRP A 402 -13.87 8.00 -2.60
CA TRP A 402 -15.32 8.11 -2.67
C TRP A 402 -15.99 6.72 -2.65
N PHE A 403 -15.52 5.78 -3.48
CA PHE A 403 -16.00 4.40 -3.46
C PHE A 403 -15.72 3.71 -2.13
N THR A 404 -14.53 3.93 -1.56
CA THR A 404 -14.14 3.37 -0.24
C THR A 404 -15.08 3.84 0.87
N TRP A 405 -15.46 5.12 0.89
CA TRP A 405 -16.44 5.64 1.85
C TRP A 405 -17.81 5.00 1.69
N ARG A 406 -18.30 4.84 0.46
CA ARG A 406 -19.59 4.18 0.20
C ARG A 406 -19.58 2.74 0.71
N TYR A 407 -18.52 2.00 0.39
CA TYR A 407 -18.33 0.63 0.87
C TYR A 407 -18.29 0.56 2.40
N PHE A 408 -17.51 1.44 3.04
CA PHE A 408 -17.42 1.53 4.50
C PHE A 408 -18.77 1.81 5.17
N LEU A 409 -19.53 2.78 4.66
CA LEU A 409 -20.85 3.12 5.21
C LEU A 409 -21.86 1.99 5.00
N ARG A 410 -21.84 1.32 3.85
CA ARG A 410 -22.66 0.12 3.58
C ARG A 410 -22.36 -0.98 4.60
N LYS A 411 -21.09 -1.27 4.88
CA LYS A 411 -20.67 -2.25 5.91
C LYS A 411 -21.14 -1.88 7.31
N LEU A 412 -21.24 -0.59 7.63
CA LEU A 412 -21.84 -0.10 8.88
C LEU A 412 -23.38 -0.18 8.92
N GLY A 413 -24.02 -0.60 7.83
CA GLY A 413 -25.48 -0.66 7.69
C GLY A 413 -26.09 0.74 7.60
N ILE A 414 -25.36 1.69 7.01
CA ILE A 414 -25.80 3.05 6.79
C ILE A 414 -26.26 3.12 5.34
N HIS A 415 -27.57 3.09 5.14
CA HIS A 415 -28.15 3.38 3.84
C HIS A 415 -28.01 4.87 3.57
N ILE A 416 -27.21 5.20 2.57
CA ILE A 416 -27.12 6.55 2.04
C ILE A 416 -28.22 6.63 0.98
N PRO A 417 -29.22 7.50 1.14
CA PRO A 417 -30.39 7.51 0.26
C PRO A 417 -30.05 8.21 -1.05
N PHE A 418 -29.10 7.69 -1.85
CA PHE A 418 -28.89 8.03 -3.26
C PHE A 418 -27.97 6.95 -3.89
N ILE A 419 -28.60 6.12 -4.74
CA ILE A 419 -28.07 5.50 -5.97
C ILE A 419 -27.24 4.18 -5.88
N LEU A 420 -27.81 3.21 -6.61
CA LEU A 420 -27.33 1.97 -7.26
C LEU A 420 -26.44 1.02 -6.46
N ASP A 421 -27.04 -0.14 -6.17
CA ASP A 421 -26.37 -1.40 -5.89
C ASP A 421 -25.48 -1.77 -7.08
N PHE A 422 -24.19 -1.47 -6.98
CA PHE A 422 -23.22 -2.26 -7.72
C PHE A 422 -23.16 -3.61 -7.01
N GLU A 423 -23.64 -4.65 -7.69
CA GLU A 423 -23.31 -6.03 -7.34
C GLU A 423 -21.78 -6.14 -7.39
N VAL A 424 -21.18 -6.31 -6.22
CA VAL A 424 -19.78 -6.70 -6.11
C VAL A 424 -19.75 -8.13 -6.62
N ALA A 425 -19.05 -8.37 -7.73
CA ALA A 425 -18.83 -9.73 -8.21
C ALA A 425 -18.18 -10.54 -7.08
N GLU A 426 -18.86 -11.60 -6.64
CA GLU A 426 -18.43 -12.52 -5.57
C GLU A 426 -17.14 -13.28 -5.93
#